data_AF-A0A9Q9AJE9-F1
#
_entry.id   AF-A0A9Q9AJE9-F1
#
_cell.length_a   1.000
_cell.length_b   1.000
_cell.length_c   1.000
_cell.angle_alpha   90.00
_cell.angle_beta   90.00
_cell.angle_gamma   90.00
#
_symmetry.space_group_name_H-M   'P 1'
#
loop_
_entity.id
_entity.type
_entity.pdbx_description
1 polymer ?
#
loop_
_entity_poly.entity_id
_entity_poly.type
_entity_poly.pdbx_seq_one_letter_code
_entity_poly.pdbx_strand_id
1 'polypeptide(L)'
;MHYLICTLIGVAVATSHHRNNHLEPRQDTGGIKITINNKCPDTIWPGIAENDGRSNDGFELAGGDSKTITVASDWKGRIWGRTNCTFPDGEGLPGKCTTGECGALKCRQAGNPPATLAEFEMSGAGDQAYYDLSLVDGYNLPVAIVVEPNNVSALANVKLSQKNPSCVGSVDGFAAANFNPYSDGQQFLGTSDSDKLPFEMKTTLQSMSTWCPFDLLTSPPTVPGNGVYPYPDGNVKRPPFSPCISACNKYNKAKYCCTGRYDRGHCNPNYYSKAAKAVCPDAYSYPHDDTDSMFGVPRGGNWEVVFCPGGRSTNIIAGTGGKD
;
A
#
# COMPACT_ATOMS: atom_id res chain seq x y z
N MET A 1 1.78 -82.18 -6.83
CA MET A 1 0.56 -81.35 -6.71
C MET A 1 0.94 -80.09 -5.95
N HIS A 2 0.54 -78.93 -6.48
CA HIS A 2 0.61 -77.58 -5.90
C HIS A 2 1.97 -76.87 -5.88
N TYR A 3 2.18 -76.10 -6.96
CA TYR A 3 2.91 -74.84 -7.01
C TYR A 3 2.54 -73.94 -5.82
N LEU A 4 3.53 -73.30 -5.18
CA LEU A 4 3.31 -72.08 -4.43
C LEU A 4 4.28 -71.01 -4.93
N ILE A 5 3.67 -69.96 -5.48
CA ILE A 5 4.26 -68.78 -6.10
C ILE A 5 4.85 -67.91 -4.98
N CYS A 6 6.15 -67.63 -5.05
CA CYS A 6 6.80 -66.64 -4.19
C CYS A 6 6.62 -65.27 -4.83
N THR A 7 5.66 -64.49 -4.34
CA THR A 7 5.38 -63.14 -4.81
C THR A 7 6.44 -62.18 -4.27
N LEU A 8 7.33 -61.69 -5.14
CA LEU A 8 8.25 -60.60 -4.84
C LEU A 8 7.45 -59.30 -4.70
N ILE A 9 7.32 -58.79 -3.48
CA ILE A 9 6.82 -57.44 -3.21
C ILE A 9 7.94 -56.47 -3.59
N GLY A 10 7.85 -55.87 -4.77
CA GLY A 10 8.72 -54.77 -5.17
C GLY A 10 8.39 -53.54 -4.34
N VAL A 11 9.32 -53.11 -3.49
CA VAL A 11 9.26 -51.80 -2.84
C VAL A 11 9.53 -50.76 -3.93
N ALA A 12 8.48 -50.06 -4.36
CA ALA A 12 8.62 -48.88 -5.19
C ALA A 12 9.30 -47.78 -4.36
N VAL A 13 10.59 -47.57 -4.59
CA VAL A 13 11.30 -46.40 -4.07
C VAL A 13 10.74 -45.19 -4.83
N ALA A 14 9.87 -44.43 -4.17
CA ALA A 14 9.41 -43.16 -4.70
C ALA A 14 10.61 -42.23 -4.81
N THR A 15 11.06 -41.94 -6.03
CA THR A 15 12.04 -40.91 -6.29
C THR A 15 11.45 -39.58 -5.86
N SER A 16 11.91 -39.08 -4.72
CA SER A 16 11.76 -37.70 -4.31
C SER A 16 12.25 -36.80 -5.44
N HIS A 17 11.32 -36.19 -6.18
CA HIS A 17 11.63 -35.02 -6.99
C HIS A 17 11.89 -33.88 -6.01
N HIS A 18 13.12 -33.79 -5.52
CA HIS A 18 13.64 -32.55 -4.96
C HIS A 18 13.51 -31.49 -6.05
N ARG A 19 12.47 -30.65 -5.97
CA ARG A 19 12.49 -29.33 -6.60
C ARG A 19 13.64 -28.60 -5.94
N ASN A 20 14.79 -28.63 -6.60
CA ASN A 20 15.82 -27.63 -6.38
C ASN A 20 15.13 -26.29 -6.67
N ASN A 21 14.80 -25.53 -5.63
CA ASN A 21 14.54 -24.11 -5.77
C ASN A 21 15.87 -23.49 -6.18
N HIS A 22 16.19 -23.62 -7.47
CA HIS A 22 17.21 -22.83 -8.09
C HIS A 22 16.70 -21.40 -7.96
N LEU A 23 17.20 -20.69 -6.95
CA LEU A 23 17.09 -19.24 -6.87
C LEU A 23 17.77 -18.76 -8.15
N GLU A 24 16.98 -18.35 -9.14
CA GLU A 24 17.53 -17.77 -10.35
C GLU A 24 18.40 -16.57 -9.95
N PRO A 25 19.62 -16.45 -10.49
CA PRO A 25 20.42 -15.25 -10.32
C PRO A 25 19.62 -14.05 -10.80
N ARG A 26 19.53 -13.00 -9.97
CA ARG A 26 18.90 -11.71 -10.29
C ARG A 26 19.31 -11.27 -11.70
N GLN A 27 18.36 -10.97 -12.58
CA GLN A 27 18.70 -10.34 -13.85
C GLN A 27 19.16 -8.90 -13.58
N ASP A 28 20.47 -8.69 -13.47
CA ASP A 28 21.10 -7.38 -13.30
C ASP A 28 21.17 -6.63 -14.63
N THR A 29 20.02 -6.41 -15.27
CA THR A 29 19.91 -5.60 -16.49
C THR A 29 19.34 -4.23 -16.15
N GLY A 30 20.07 -3.46 -15.32
CA GLY A 30 19.74 -2.09 -14.97
C GLY A 30 18.66 -1.99 -13.88
N GLY A 31 19.05 -1.60 -12.67
CA GLY A 31 18.10 -1.41 -11.58
C GLY A 31 17.01 -0.37 -11.89
N ILE A 32 15.80 -0.64 -11.41
CA ILE A 32 14.66 0.28 -11.47
C ILE A 32 14.86 1.37 -10.43
N LYS A 33 14.69 2.63 -10.83
CA LYS A 33 14.76 3.75 -9.89
C LYS A 33 13.37 4.05 -9.32
N ILE A 34 13.32 4.27 -8.01
CA ILE A 34 12.12 4.75 -7.33
C ILE A 34 12.49 6.02 -6.58
N THR A 35 11.89 7.15 -6.97
CA THR A 35 12.05 8.43 -6.27
C THR A 35 11.00 8.55 -5.19
N ILE A 36 11.44 8.64 -3.94
CA ILE A 36 10.57 8.81 -2.78
C ILE A 36 10.52 10.29 -2.44
N ASN A 37 9.34 10.90 -2.53
CA ASN A 37 9.12 12.32 -2.29
C ASN A 37 8.35 12.53 -0.98
N ASN A 38 8.88 13.37 -0.09
CA ASN A 38 8.14 13.83 1.08
C ASN A 38 7.52 15.21 0.80
N LYS A 39 6.23 15.25 0.44
CA LYS A 39 5.48 16.51 0.34
C LYS A 39 4.72 16.85 1.63
N CYS A 40 4.91 16.07 2.69
CA CYS A 40 4.36 16.39 4.00
C CYS A 40 5.11 17.60 4.58
N PRO A 41 4.48 18.42 5.43
CA PRO A 41 5.17 19.53 6.09
C PRO A 41 6.22 19.04 7.10
N ASP A 42 5.99 17.86 7.68
CA ASP A 42 6.87 17.27 8.69
C ASP A 42 7.85 16.27 8.07
N THR A 43 8.96 16.03 8.79
CA THR A 43 9.87 14.93 8.50
C THR A 43 9.16 13.59 8.62
N ILE A 44 9.40 12.70 7.65
CA ILE A 44 8.99 11.31 7.69
C ILE A 44 10.22 10.41 7.63
N TRP A 45 10.05 9.14 7.99
CA TRP A 45 11.10 8.14 7.81
C TRP A 45 10.60 7.04 6.90
N PRO A 46 10.82 7.09 5.58
CA PRO A 46 10.41 6.01 4.69
C PRO A 46 11.04 4.68 5.12
N GLY A 47 10.24 3.61 5.09
CA GLY A 47 10.66 2.24 5.26
C GLY A 47 10.50 1.49 3.94
N ILE A 48 11.45 0.60 3.65
CA ILE A 48 11.45 -0.24 2.46
C ILE A 48 11.67 -1.68 2.90
N ALA A 49 10.83 -2.59 2.42
CA ALA A 49 10.99 -4.01 2.68
C ALA A 49 10.65 -4.85 1.45
N GLU A 50 11.58 -5.72 1.05
CA GLU A 50 11.35 -6.77 0.07
C GLU A 50 10.61 -7.94 0.71
N ASN A 51 9.71 -8.58 -0.03
CA ASN A 51 8.80 -9.59 0.53
C ASN A 51 9.51 -10.87 0.98
N ASP A 52 10.67 -11.18 0.39
CA ASP A 52 11.53 -12.29 0.80
C ASP A 52 12.49 -11.93 1.95
N GLY A 53 12.46 -10.68 2.42
CA GLY A 53 13.28 -10.16 3.51
C GLY A 53 14.75 -9.94 3.16
N ARG A 54 15.15 -10.08 1.88
CA ARG A 54 16.56 -9.98 1.47
C ARG A 54 17.08 -8.55 1.38
N SER A 55 16.20 -7.59 1.07
CA SER A 55 16.56 -6.17 1.01
C SER A 55 15.55 -5.33 1.78
N ASN A 56 15.97 -4.84 2.94
CA ASN A 56 15.24 -3.83 3.70
C ASN A 56 16.10 -2.59 3.84
N ASP A 57 15.48 -1.42 3.80
CA ASP A 57 16.15 -0.14 4.00
C ASP A 57 15.22 0.83 4.72
N GLY A 58 15.74 1.98 5.08
CA GLY A 58 14.98 3.06 5.64
C GLY A 58 15.88 4.24 5.98
N PHE A 59 15.30 5.43 5.91
CA PHE A 59 16.06 6.67 6.07
C PHE A 59 15.14 7.79 6.56
N GLU A 60 15.74 8.88 7.01
CA GLU A 60 15.04 10.12 7.32
C GLU A 60 14.87 10.97 6.05
N LEU A 61 13.71 11.60 5.90
CA LEU A 61 13.39 12.46 4.76
C LEU A 61 12.63 13.69 5.24
N ALA A 62 13.28 14.86 5.21
CA ALA A 62 12.68 16.12 5.64
C ALA A 62 11.51 16.54 4.73
N GLY A 63 10.64 17.42 5.24
CA GLY A 63 9.54 17.97 4.46
C GLY A 63 10.04 18.75 3.24
N GLY A 64 9.54 18.41 2.05
CA GLY A 64 9.95 18.98 0.78
C GLY A 64 11.11 18.24 0.08
N ASP A 65 11.80 17.33 0.76
CA ASP A 65 12.93 16.59 0.21
C ASP A 65 12.49 15.35 -0.60
N SER A 66 13.43 14.84 -1.40
CA SER A 66 13.28 13.60 -2.16
C SER A 66 14.54 12.74 -2.08
N LYS A 67 14.38 11.42 -2.23
CA LYS A 67 15.50 10.49 -2.34
C LYS A 67 15.18 9.39 -3.34
N THR A 68 16.08 9.16 -4.29
CA THR A 68 15.97 8.03 -5.23
C THR A 68 16.69 6.81 -4.69
N ILE A 69 16.01 5.67 -4.70
CA ILE A 69 16.58 4.35 -4.46
C ILE A 69 16.64 3.55 -5.76
N THR A 70 17.51 2.55 -5.80
CA THR A 70 17.59 1.59 -6.91
C THR A 70 17.21 0.22 -6.39
N VAL A 71 16.20 -0.40 -7.02
CA VAL A 71 15.79 -1.78 -6.76
C VAL A 71 16.09 -2.63 -7.99
N ALA A 72 16.07 -3.95 -7.87
CA ALA A 72 16.24 -4.80 -9.05
C ALA A 72 15.00 -4.82 -9.93
N SER A 73 15.19 -5.26 -11.17
CA SER A 73 14.11 -5.37 -12.16
C SER A 73 13.02 -6.37 -11.77
N ASP A 74 13.33 -7.33 -10.89
CA ASP A 74 12.42 -8.34 -10.36
C ASP A 74 11.94 -8.05 -8.93
N TRP A 75 12.21 -6.84 -8.41
CA TRP A 75 11.91 -6.49 -7.03
C TRP A 75 10.42 -6.64 -6.71
N LYS A 76 10.12 -7.28 -5.58
CA LYS A 76 8.78 -7.41 -5.03
C LYS A 76 8.78 -7.00 -3.57
N GLY A 77 8.13 -5.89 -3.26
CA GLY A 77 8.18 -5.32 -1.92
C GLY A 77 7.25 -4.14 -1.73
N ARG A 78 7.49 -3.41 -0.64
CA ARG A 78 6.64 -2.31 -0.19
C ARG A 78 7.44 -1.14 0.34
N ILE A 79 6.86 0.05 0.18
CA ILE A 79 7.35 1.31 0.68
C ILE A 79 6.24 1.95 1.53
N TRP A 80 6.59 2.47 2.71
CA TRP A 80 5.66 3.17 3.59
C TRP A 80 6.36 4.30 4.33
N GLY A 81 5.59 5.25 4.88
CA GLY A 81 6.12 6.36 5.67
C GLY A 81 5.94 6.10 7.16
N ARG A 82 6.99 6.31 7.96
CA ARG A 82 6.93 6.29 9.42
C ARG A 82 6.85 7.72 9.95
N THR A 83 6.11 7.92 11.04
CA THR A 83 5.89 9.25 11.63
C THR A 83 6.38 9.33 13.07
N ASN A 84 6.84 10.54 13.43
CA ASN A 84 7.28 10.89 14.79
C ASN A 84 8.25 9.83 15.36
N CYS A 85 9.38 9.67 14.67
CA CYS A 85 10.39 8.69 15.03
C CYS A 85 11.54 9.30 15.84
N THR A 86 12.14 8.50 16.70
CA THR A 86 13.37 8.81 17.43
C THR A 86 14.34 7.64 17.36
N PHE A 87 15.60 7.91 17.00
CA PHE A 87 16.70 6.94 16.94
C PHE A 87 17.87 7.42 17.82
N PRO A 88 17.69 7.45 19.15
CA PRO A 88 18.61 8.12 20.08
C PRO A 88 20.02 7.51 20.11
N ASP A 89 20.13 6.21 19.83
CA ASP A 89 21.40 5.48 19.89
C ASP A 89 22.06 5.32 18.50
N GLY A 90 21.54 6.01 17.48
CA GLY A 90 22.05 5.99 16.11
C GLY A 90 21.28 5.07 15.16
N GLU A 91 21.57 5.19 13.87
CA GLU A 91 20.78 4.63 12.76
C GLU A 91 20.68 3.09 12.76
N GLY A 92 21.71 2.40 13.28
CA GLY A 92 21.76 0.93 13.32
C GLY A 92 21.03 0.30 14.50
N LEU A 93 20.56 1.10 15.46
CA LEU A 93 19.98 0.63 16.72
C LEU A 93 18.46 0.81 16.76
N PRO A 94 17.77 0.14 17.70
CA PRO A 94 16.32 0.24 17.82
C PRO A 94 15.86 1.68 18.01
N GLY A 95 14.92 2.10 17.17
CA GLY A 95 14.20 3.35 17.33
C GLY A 95 12.78 3.12 17.79
N LYS A 96 12.05 4.22 17.96
CA LYS A 96 10.60 4.20 18.15
C LYS A 96 9.96 5.15 17.17
N CYS A 97 8.87 4.75 16.54
CA CYS A 97 8.01 5.58 15.72
C CYS A 97 6.58 5.48 16.24
N THR A 98 5.78 6.53 16.03
CA THR A 98 4.36 6.50 16.41
C THR A 98 3.54 5.62 15.47
N THR A 99 3.91 5.59 14.18
CA THR A 99 3.29 4.69 13.17
C THR A 99 4.34 4.08 12.26
N GLY A 100 4.06 2.90 11.71
CA GLY A 100 4.91 2.22 10.71
C GLY A 100 6.26 1.71 11.23
N GLU A 101 6.48 1.65 12.55
CA GLU A 101 7.76 1.23 13.16
C GLU A 101 8.25 -0.12 12.61
N CYS A 102 9.56 -0.30 12.38
CA CYS A 102 10.10 -1.48 11.70
C CYS A 102 11.41 -2.03 12.31
N GLY A 103 11.64 -1.79 13.59
CA GLY A 103 12.73 -2.27 14.42
C GLY A 103 13.99 -1.39 14.48
N ALA A 104 14.27 -0.55 13.48
CA ALA A 104 15.44 0.36 13.41
C ALA A 104 15.25 1.42 12.30
N LEU A 105 16.21 2.35 12.11
CA LEU A 105 16.11 3.33 11.02
C LEU A 105 16.09 2.62 9.67
N LYS A 106 17.08 1.77 9.42
CA LYS A 106 17.02 0.79 8.34
C LYS A 106 16.14 -0.36 8.78
N CYS A 107 15.03 -0.57 8.09
CA CYS A 107 14.03 -1.52 8.54
C CYS A 107 14.56 -2.94 8.66
N ARG A 108 14.14 -3.65 9.70
CA ARG A 108 14.48 -5.06 9.95
C ARG A 108 13.31 -5.99 9.64
N GLN A 109 12.12 -5.42 9.49
CA GLN A 109 10.88 -6.10 9.20
C GLN A 109 9.92 -5.16 8.47
N ALA A 110 8.76 -5.68 8.09
CA ALA A 110 7.64 -4.87 7.63
C ALA A 110 7.22 -3.84 8.69
N GLY A 111 6.69 -2.70 8.25
CA GLY A 111 6.16 -1.67 9.14
C GLY A 111 5.00 -2.18 9.99
N ASN A 112 5.05 -1.90 11.29
CA ASN A 112 3.99 -2.19 12.24
C ASN A 112 2.75 -1.32 11.93
N PRO A 113 1.55 -1.92 11.81
CA PRO A 113 0.30 -1.19 11.59
C PRO A 113 -0.01 -0.14 12.68
N PRO A 114 -0.65 1.00 12.33
CA PRO A 114 -1.15 1.31 11.00
C PRO A 114 -0.06 1.86 10.07
N ALA A 115 -0.08 1.42 8.82
CA ALA A 115 0.77 1.95 7.75
C ALA A 115 0.05 1.89 6.40
N THR A 116 -0.04 3.02 5.70
CA THR A 116 -0.43 3.05 4.28
C THR A 116 0.76 2.52 3.47
N LEU A 117 0.53 1.52 2.62
CA LEU A 117 1.59 0.87 1.83
C LEU A 117 1.47 1.24 0.36
N ALA A 118 2.61 1.46 -0.28
CA ALA A 118 2.77 1.36 -1.73
C ALA A 118 3.48 0.03 -2.02
N GLU A 119 2.78 -0.89 -2.68
CA GLU A 119 3.24 -2.26 -2.92
C GLU A 119 3.57 -2.44 -4.41
N PHE A 120 4.60 -3.24 -4.70
CA PHE A 120 5.10 -3.47 -6.06
C PHE A 120 5.48 -4.94 -6.27
N GLU A 121 5.22 -5.43 -7.48
CA GLU A 121 5.75 -6.63 -8.10
C GLU A 121 6.25 -6.26 -9.49
N MET A 122 7.54 -5.94 -9.60
CA MET A 122 8.14 -5.36 -10.82
C MET A 122 8.27 -6.33 -11.99
N SER A 123 8.19 -7.64 -11.71
CA SER A 123 8.29 -8.71 -12.70
C SER A 123 7.19 -9.75 -12.46
N GLY A 124 5.95 -9.36 -12.68
CA GLY A 124 4.78 -10.23 -12.56
C GLY A 124 4.47 -11.01 -13.85
N ALA A 125 3.33 -11.70 -13.83
CA ALA A 125 2.83 -12.45 -14.97
C ALA A 125 2.63 -11.57 -16.22
N GLY A 126 2.90 -12.11 -17.40
CA GLY A 126 2.65 -11.40 -18.66
C GLY A 126 3.61 -10.22 -18.95
N ASP A 127 4.81 -10.24 -18.37
CA ASP A 127 5.81 -9.17 -18.52
C ASP A 127 5.30 -7.80 -18.03
N GLN A 128 4.47 -7.83 -16.99
CA GLN A 128 3.88 -6.65 -16.34
C GLN A 128 4.57 -6.34 -15.02
N ALA A 129 4.64 -5.06 -14.68
CA ALA A 129 4.79 -4.59 -13.32
C ALA A 129 3.40 -4.38 -12.72
N TYR A 130 3.14 -5.00 -11.58
CA TYR A 130 1.93 -4.82 -10.78
C TYR A 130 2.22 -3.99 -9.54
N TYR A 131 1.27 -3.16 -9.15
CA TYR A 131 1.43 -2.26 -8.00
C TYR A 131 0.08 -1.79 -7.50
N ASP A 132 0.07 -1.36 -6.25
CA ASP A 132 -1.13 -0.90 -5.60
C ASP A 132 -0.83 -0.01 -4.39
N LEU A 133 -1.85 0.74 -3.98
CA LEU A 133 -1.90 1.33 -2.65
C LEU A 133 -2.73 0.44 -1.74
N SER A 134 -2.28 0.22 -0.52
CA SER A 134 -2.91 -0.72 0.40
C SER A 134 -3.11 -0.15 1.79
N LEU A 135 -4.36 -0.25 2.25
CA LEU A 135 -4.85 0.12 3.58
C LEU A 135 -5.23 -1.14 4.37
N VAL A 136 -4.86 -2.33 3.88
CA VAL A 136 -5.03 -3.61 4.58
C VAL A 136 -4.37 -3.55 5.96
N ASP A 137 -3.21 -2.91 6.02
CA ASP A 137 -2.43 -2.67 7.23
C ASP A 137 -2.74 -1.33 7.91
N GLY A 138 -3.87 -0.72 7.60
CA GLY A 138 -4.29 0.54 8.19
C GLY A 138 -3.94 1.75 7.32
N TYR A 139 -4.21 2.93 7.86
CA TYR A 139 -3.89 4.20 7.23
C TYR A 139 -3.12 5.07 8.21
N ASN A 140 -1.99 5.63 7.77
CA ASN A 140 -1.29 6.67 8.53
C ASN A 140 -1.07 7.91 7.66
N LEU A 141 -0.43 7.80 6.50
CA LEU A 141 -0.12 8.93 5.63
C LEU A 141 -0.85 8.84 4.29
N PRO A 142 -1.16 9.97 3.64
CA PRO A 142 -1.51 9.98 2.23
C PRO A 142 -0.33 9.52 1.36
N VAL A 143 -0.60 8.70 0.35
CA VAL A 143 0.43 8.17 -0.57
C VAL A 143 -0.13 8.15 -2.00
N ALA A 144 0.73 8.44 -2.97
CA ALA A 144 0.50 8.18 -4.39
C ALA A 144 1.65 7.38 -5.01
N ILE A 145 1.35 6.63 -6.06
CA ILE A 145 2.34 5.99 -6.93
C ILE A 145 2.26 6.66 -8.31
N VAL A 146 3.41 7.01 -8.88
CA VAL A 146 3.52 7.63 -10.20
C VAL A 146 4.43 6.77 -11.07
N VAL A 147 3.94 6.38 -12.24
CA VAL A 147 4.75 5.73 -13.27
C VAL A 147 5.57 6.77 -14.03
N GLU A 148 6.88 6.56 -14.17
CA GLU A 148 7.76 7.36 -15.02
C GLU A 148 8.23 6.52 -16.22
N PRO A 149 7.63 6.68 -17.43
CA PRO A 149 7.95 5.84 -18.59
C PRO A 149 9.43 5.79 -19.00
N ASN A 150 10.20 6.85 -18.73
CA ASN A 150 11.65 6.94 -18.95
C ASN A 150 12.13 6.37 -20.31
N ASN A 151 11.43 6.73 -21.40
CA ASN A 151 11.69 6.27 -22.77
C ASN A 151 11.60 4.75 -23.00
N VAL A 152 10.97 4.00 -22.09
CA VAL A 152 10.64 2.60 -22.34
C VAL A 152 9.52 2.52 -23.37
N SER A 153 9.80 1.91 -24.51
CA SER A 153 8.88 1.85 -25.66
C SER A 153 7.54 1.20 -25.30
N ALA A 154 7.55 0.16 -24.46
CA ALA A 154 6.34 -0.50 -23.99
C ALA A 154 5.43 0.42 -23.14
N LEU A 155 5.98 1.48 -22.54
CA LEU A 155 5.26 2.45 -21.74
C LEU A 155 4.81 3.70 -22.53
N ALA A 156 5.21 3.84 -23.80
CA ALA A 156 4.99 5.06 -24.58
C ALA A 156 3.51 5.44 -24.75
N ASN A 157 2.61 4.45 -24.77
CA ASN A 157 1.17 4.65 -24.96
C ASN A 157 0.37 4.44 -23.66
N VAL A 158 1.04 4.30 -22.52
CA VAL A 158 0.37 4.14 -21.23
C VAL A 158 -0.27 5.47 -20.85
N LYS A 159 -1.60 5.46 -20.67
CA LYS A 159 -2.35 6.60 -20.16
C LYS A 159 -2.13 6.73 -18.66
N LEU A 160 -1.27 7.65 -18.25
CA LEU A 160 -0.85 7.81 -16.85
C LEU A 160 -2.02 8.17 -15.94
N SER A 161 -3.03 8.88 -16.46
CA SER A 161 -4.26 9.16 -15.71
C SER A 161 -5.07 7.92 -15.30
N GLN A 162 -4.77 6.76 -15.87
CA GLN A 162 -5.40 5.48 -15.54
C GLN A 162 -4.48 4.57 -14.72
N LYS A 163 -3.30 5.06 -14.33
CA LYS A 163 -2.20 4.25 -13.77
C LYS A 163 -1.53 4.88 -12.56
N ASN A 164 -1.81 6.14 -12.22
CA ASN A 164 -1.18 6.80 -11.09
C ASN A 164 -2.17 6.96 -9.92
N PRO A 165 -2.36 5.92 -9.07
CA PRO A 165 -3.28 5.99 -7.94
C PRO A 165 -2.79 6.96 -6.86
N SER A 166 -3.74 7.60 -6.18
CA SER A 166 -3.50 8.45 -5.01
C SER A 166 -4.55 8.20 -3.95
N CYS A 167 -4.12 8.06 -2.69
CA CYS A 167 -4.99 7.93 -1.53
C CYS A 167 -4.75 9.09 -0.55
N VAL A 168 -5.74 9.97 -0.43
CA VAL A 168 -5.79 11.11 0.49
C VAL A 168 -6.91 10.86 1.50
N GLY A 169 -6.59 10.11 2.56
CA GLY A 169 -7.49 9.74 3.65
C GLY A 169 -7.36 10.61 4.91
N SER A 170 -6.86 11.84 4.80
CA SER A 170 -6.73 12.78 5.91
C SER A 170 -7.20 14.17 5.50
N VAL A 171 -7.64 14.96 6.49
CA VAL A 171 -8.14 16.32 6.23
C VAL A 171 -7.02 17.26 5.79
N ASP A 172 -5.79 17.02 6.28
CA ASP A 172 -4.61 17.79 5.91
C ASP A 172 -4.22 17.46 4.48
N GLY A 173 -4.29 18.47 3.60
CA GLY A 173 -4.06 18.31 2.16
C GLY A 173 -5.28 17.86 1.36
N PHE A 174 -6.46 17.65 1.98
CA PHE A 174 -7.68 17.31 1.25
C PHE A 174 -8.30 18.53 0.56
N ALA A 175 -8.46 18.44 -0.77
CA ALA A 175 -8.99 19.54 -1.57
C ALA A 175 -10.53 19.51 -1.72
N ALA A 176 -11.12 20.66 -2.06
CA ALA A 176 -12.55 20.83 -2.27
C ALA A 176 -13.08 20.04 -3.48
N ALA A 177 -14.41 19.87 -3.59
CA ALA A 177 -15.06 19.07 -4.63
C ALA A 177 -14.99 19.66 -6.07
N ASN A 178 -14.28 20.76 -6.27
CA ASN A 178 -13.95 21.33 -7.58
C ASN A 178 -12.44 21.32 -7.84
N PHE A 179 -11.70 20.46 -7.12
CA PHE A 179 -10.26 20.34 -7.25
C PHE A 179 -9.84 20.06 -8.70
N ASN A 180 -9.00 20.94 -9.23
CA ASN A 180 -8.36 20.79 -10.53
C ASN A 180 -6.90 21.23 -10.40
N PRO A 181 -5.93 20.30 -10.41
CA PRO A 181 -4.52 20.63 -10.24
C PRO A 181 -3.82 21.06 -11.53
N TYR A 182 -4.54 21.16 -12.65
CA TYR A 182 -3.96 21.40 -13.99
C TYR A 182 -4.10 22.85 -14.49
N SER A 183 -4.47 23.79 -13.60
CA SER A 183 -4.52 25.22 -13.94
C SER A 183 -3.15 25.72 -14.42
N ASP A 184 -3.16 26.63 -15.39
CA ASP A 184 -1.95 27.28 -15.92
C ASP A 184 -0.89 26.30 -16.46
N GLY A 185 -1.32 25.13 -16.96
CA GLY A 185 -0.43 24.12 -17.54
C GLY A 185 0.39 23.33 -16.52
N GLN A 186 0.04 23.39 -15.23
CA GLN A 186 0.69 22.61 -14.19
C GLN A 186 0.48 21.10 -14.40
N GLN A 187 1.51 20.32 -14.05
CA GLN A 187 1.43 18.87 -14.00
C GLN A 187 1.12 18.41 -12.58
N PHE A 188 0.46 17.27 -12.46
CA PHE A 188 0.13 16.67 -11.17
C PHE A 188 0.28 15.15 -11.23
N LEU A 189 1.12 14.58 -10.37
CA LEU A 189 1.36 13.13 -10.29
C LEU A 189 1.63 12.50 -11.67
N GLY A 190 2.56 13.08 -12.42
CA GLY A 190 2.94 12.61 -13.77
C GLY A 190 1.92 12.86 -14.87
N THR A 191 0.82 13.59 -14.59
CA THR A 191 -0.26 13.86 -15.55
C THR A 191 -0.44 15.35 -15.84
N SER A 192 -1.26 15.70 -16.83
CA SER A 192 -1.49 17.08 -17.27
C SER A 192 -2.95 17.33 -17.67
N ASP A 193 -3.29 18.55 -18.10
CA ASP A 193 -4.64 18.92 -18.54
C ASP A 193 -5.15 18.08 -19.74
N SER A 194 -4.25 17.50 -20.54
CA SER A 194 -4.62 16.59 -21.64
C SER A 194 -4.83 15.14 -21.19
N ASP A 195 -4.39 14.77 -19.98
CA ASP A 195 -4.48 13.42 -19.42
C ASP A 195 -4.90 13.46 -17.95
N LYS A 196 -6.11 13.97 -17.66
CA LYS A 196 -6.53 14.30 -16.30
C LYS A 196 -6.82 13.07 -15.45
N LEU A 197 -6.29 13.04 -14.22
CA LEU A 197 -6.65 12.04 -13.21
C LEU A 197 -8.13 12.14 -12.82
N PRO A 198 -8.87 11.02 -12.79
CA PRO A 198 -10.19 10.98 -12.19
C PRO A 198 -10.08 10.99 -10.66
N PHE A 199 -10.80 11.89 -10.00
CA PHE A 199 -10.82 12.03 -8.54
C PHE A 199 -12.17 11.62 -7.96
N GLU A 200 -12.19 11.14 -6.71
CA GLU A 200 -13.44 10.95 -5.98
C GLU A 200 -13.96 12.27 -5.41
N MET A 201 -15.16 12.65 -5.83
CA MET A 201 -15.78 13.94 -5.57
C MET A 201 -16.88 13.88 -4.51
N LYS A 202 -17.33 12.69 -4.11
CA LYS A 202 -18.42 12.53 -3.14
C LYS A 202 -18.03 12.85 -1.70
N THR A 203 -16.78 12.57 -1.32
CA THR A 203 -16.29 12.76 0.05
C THR A 203 -16.28 14.25 0.42
N THR A 204 -16.82 14.58 1.58
CA THR A 204 -16.81 15.94 2.16
C THR A 204 -15.71 16.07 3.22
N LEU A 205 -15.37 17.29 3.63
CA LEU A 205 -14.45 17.51 4.75
C LEU A 205 -14.97 16.83 6.03
N GLN A 206 -16.28 16.86 6.26
CA GLN A 206 -16.91 16.19 7.40
C GLN A 206 -16.68 14.68 7.34
N SER A 207 -17.03 14.02 6.22
CA SER A 207 -16.83 12.57 6.09
C SER A 207 -15.35 12.19 6.13
N MET A 208 -14.45 13.04 5.62
CA MET A 208 -13.00 12.84 5.72
C MET A 208 -12.50 12.90 7.18
N SER A 209 -13.05 13.81 7.98
CA SER A 209 -12.67 13.91 9.40
C SER A 209 -13.19 12.73 10.26
N THR A 210 -14.17 11.97 9.76
CA THR A 210 -14.85 10.92 10.54
C THR A 210 -14.82 9.54 9.90
N TRP A 211 -14.14 9.32 8.78
CA TRP A 211 -14.21 8.04 8.05
C TRP A 211 -13.62 6.89 8.88
N CYS A 212 -12.53 7.12 9.61
CA CYS A 212 -11.93 6.09 10.44
C CYS A 212 -12.88 5.74 11.61
N PRO A 213 -13.30 4.47 11.78
CA PRO A 213 -14.12 4.08 12.92
C PRO A 213 -13.43 4.38 14.26
N PHE A 214 -14.20 4.79 15.26
CA PHE A 214 -13.66 5.31 16.51
C PHE A 214 -12.76 4.30 17.25
N ASP A 215 -13.17 3.05 17.31
CA ASP A 215 -12.46 1.94 17.95
C ASP A 215 -11.12 1.58 17.27
N LEU A 216 -10.94 2.10 16.05
CA LEU A 216 -9.79 1.90 15.18
C LEU A 216 -8.84 3.11 15.14
N LEU A 217 -9.20 4.23 15.74
CA LEU A 217 -8.28 5.36 15.92
C LEU A 217 -7.10 4.94 16.80
N THR A 218 -5.87 5.30 16.43
CA THR A 218 -4.69 5.09 17.28
C THR A 218 -4.71 5.97 18.52
N SER A 219 -5.33 7.15 18.45
CA SER A 219 -5.49 8.10 19.55
C SER A 219 -6.96 8.53 19.66
N PRO A 220 -7.85 7.65 20.15
CA PRO A 220 -9.25 8.00 20.32
C PRO A 220 -9.40 9.11 21.37
N PRO A 221 -10.27 10.12 21.17
CA PRO A 221 -10.52 11.14 22.18
C PRO A 221 -11.05 10.51 23.48
N THR A 222 -10.68 11.10 24.61
CA THR A 222 -11.16 10.69 25.94
C THR A 222 -12.65 11.00 26.07
N VAL A 223 -13.50 9.96 26.13
CA VAL A 223 -14.97 10.11 26.27
C VAL A 223 -15.33 10.57 27.70
N PRO A 224 -16.43 11.32 27.91
CA PRO A 224 -16.99 11.52 29.23
C PRO A 224 -17.61 10.21 29.77
N GLY A 225 -16.99 9.62 30.80
CA GLY A 225 -17.70 8.92 31.87
C GLY A 225 -18.03 7.43 31.74
N ASN A 226 -18.47 6.91 30.58
CA ASN A 226 -19.26 5.65 30.60
C ASN A 226 -18.72 4.47 29.75
N GLY A 227 -17.58 4.62 29.06
CA GLY A 227 -16.95 3.50 28.34
C GLY A 227 -17.74 2.91 27.15
N VAL A 228 -18.85 3.53 26.75
CA VAL A 228 -19.67 3.13 25.58
C VAL A 228 -19.49 4.18 24.48
N TYR A 229 -19.17 3.74 23.26
CA TYR A 229 -19.11 4.59 22.07
C TYR A 229 -20.49 4.64 21.39
N PRO A 230 -21.23 5.75 21.46
CA PRO A 230 -22.49 5.88 20.72
C PRO A 230 -22.19 6.08 19.24
N TYR A 231 -22.74 5.22 18.38
CA TYR A 231 -22.75 5.42 16.93
C TYR A 231 -24.17 5.85 16.50
N PRO A 232 -24.35 6.92 15.70
CA PRO A 232 -23.35 7.87 15.22
C PRO A 232 -22.94 8.92 16.27
N ASP A 233 -21.66 9.28 16.30
CA ASP A 233 -20.96 10.07 17.33
C ASP A 233 -20.84 11.57 17.01
N GLY A 234 -21.89 12.16 16.41
CA GLY A 234 -21.84 13.45 15.70
C GLY A 234 -21.34 14.70 16.46
N ASN A 235 -21.01 14.62 17.75
CA ASN A 235 -20.61 15.77 18.58
C ASN A 235 -19.23 15.62 19.27
N VAL A 236 -18.49 14.53 19.07
CA VAL A 236 -17.14 14.37 19.69
C VAL A 236 -16.06 14.92 18.74
N LYS A 237 -15.34 15.95 19.17
CA LYS A 237 -14.22 16.52 18.40
C LYS A 237 -13.09 15.50 18.28
N ARG A 238 -12.79 15.08 17.06
CA ARG A 238 -11.67 14.19 16.75
C ARG A 238 -10.37 14.99 16.56
N PRO A 239 -9.19 14.38 16.80
CA PRO A 239 -7.94 14.97 16.35
C PRO A 239 -8.00 15.26 14.84
N PRO A 240 -7.45 16.40 14.36
CA PRO A 240 -7.39 16.70 12.92
C PRO A 240 -6.75 15.56 12.11
N PHE A 241 -5.77 14.88 12.70
CA PHE A 241 -5.14 13.70 12.14
C PHE A 241 -5.04 12.61 13.20
N SER A 242 -5.65 11.45 12.92
CA SER A 242 -5.48 10.24 13.73
C SER A 242 -5.34 9.04 12.79
N PRO A 243 -4.19 8.37 12.78
CA PRO A 243 -4.00 7.12 12.05
C PRO A 243 -5.10 6.09 12.40
N CYS A 244 -5.42 5.26 11.42
CA CYS A 244 -6.51 4.29 11.49
C CYS A 244 -5.99 2.85 11.40
N ILE A 245 -6.18 2.08 12.46
CA ILE A 245 -5.83 0.66 12.51
C ILE A 245 -6.86 -0.13 11.72
N SER A 246 -6.44 -1.05 10.85
CA SER A 246 -7.41 -1.90 10.16
C SER A 246 -8.13 -2.87 11.11
N ALA A 247 -9.33 -3.31 10.75
CA ALA A 247 -10.08 -4.27 11.58
C ALA A 247 -9.32 -5.60 11.78
N CYS A 248 -8.52 -6.03 10.79
CA CYS A 248 -7.66 -7.21 10.96
C CYS A 248 -6.64 -6.98 12.07
N ASN A 249 -5.88 -5.88 11.99
CA ASN A 249 -4.82 -5.58 12.96
C ASN A 249 -5.37 -5.27 14.36
N LYS A 250 -6.57 -4.71 14.47
CA LYS A 250 -7.21 -4.48 15.78
C LYS A 250 -7.64 -5.77 16.47
N TYR A 251 -8.30 -6.67 15.73
CA TYR A 251 -9.01 -7.80 16.35
C TYR A 251 -8.31 -9.14 16.20
N ASN A 252 -7.41 -9.27 15.22
CA ASN A 252 -6.74 -10.51 14.84
C ASN A 252 -7.71 -11.69 14.71
N LYS A 253 -8.86 -11.47 14.06
CA LYS A 253 -9.88 -12.51 13.80
C LYS A 253 -9.89 -12.88 12.34
N ALA A 254 -10.00 -14.18 12.07
CA ALA A 254 -10.01 -14.75 10.73
C ALA A 254 -10.98 -14.05 9.76
N LYS A 255 -12.17 -13.64 10.23
CA LYS A 255 -13.17 -12.91 9.44
C LYS A 255 -12.74 -11.52 8.96
N TYR A 256 -11.83 -10.86 9.69
CA TYR A 256 -11.30 -9.54 9.32
C TYR A 256 -10.01 -9.64 8.53
N CYS A 257 -9.23 -10.70 8.78
CA CYS A 257 -7.95 -10.96 8.14
C CYS A 257 -8.04 -11.87 6.91
N CYS A 258 -9.25 -12.33 6.55
CA CYS A 258 -9.49 -13.26 5.44
C CYS A 258 -8.67 -14.56 5.53
N THR A 259 -8.58 -15.16 6.73
CA THR A 259 -7.80 -16.39 6.92
C THR A 259 -8.68 -17.60 7.21
N GLY A 260 -8.13 -18.80 6.99
CA GLY A 260 -8.82 -20.06 7.24
C GLY A 260 -10.11 -20.17 6.43
N ARG A 261 -11.25 -20.40 7.09
CA ARG A 261 -12.56 -20.52 6.43
C ARG A 261 -13.07 -19.24 5.75
N TYR A 262 -12.42 -18.11 6.00
CA TYR A 262 -12.76 -16.81 5.43
C TYR A 262 -11.82 -16.42 4.29
N ASP A 263 -10.90 -17.30 3.88
CA ASP A 263 -10.10 -17.12 2.66
C ASP A 263 -10.95 -17.38 1.39
N ARG A 264 -10.44 -16.98 0.22
CA ARG A 264 -10.91 -17.29 -1.15
C ARG A 264 -12.42 -17.51 -1.29
N GLY A 265 -13.15 -16.44 -1.63
CA GLY A 265 -14.59 -16.47 -1.92
C GLY A 265 -15.49 -16.36 -0.67
N HIS A 266 -14.91 -16.42 0.52
CA HIS A 266 -15.65 -16.26 1.78
C HIS A 266 -15.25 -15.02 2.58
N CYS A 267 -14.24 -14.26 2.14
CA CYS A 267 -13.95 -12.96 2.74
C CYS A 267 -14.89 -11.89 2.18
N ASN A 268 -15.49 -11.12 3.08
CA ASN A 268 -16.41 -10.05 2.71
C ASN A 268 -15.90 -8.72 3.27
N PRO A 269 -16.16 -7.59 2.57
CA PRO A 269 -15.86 -6.27 3.09
C PRO A 269 -16.47 -6.06 4.48
N ASN A 270 -15.64 -5.63 5.43
CA ASN A 270 -16.03 -5.31 6.79
C ASN A 270 -16.26 -3.79 6.97
N TYR A 271 -16.65 -3.36 8.17
CA TYR A 271 -16.98 -1.96 8.42
C TYR A 271 -15.78 -1.01 8.24
N TYR A 272 -14.55 -1.44 8.57
CA TYR A 272 -13.34 -0.68 8.27
C TYR A 272 -13.09 -0.61 6.78
N SER A 273 -13.13 -1.75 6.08
CA SER A 273 -12.77 -1.78 4.66
C SER A 273 -13.75 -0.95 3.82
N LYS A 274 -15.04 -1.00 4.14
CA LYS A 274 -16.06 -0.13 3.52
C LYS A 274 -15.79 1.36 3.78
N ALA A 275 -15.35 1.73 5.00
CA ALA A 275 -15.03 3.11 5.33
C ALA A 275 -13.76 3.60 4.62
N ALA A 276 -12.72 2.76 4.55
CA ALA A 276 -11.48 3.04 3.84
C ALA A 276 -11.74 3.22 2.33
N LYS A 277 -12.53 2.34 1.72
CA LYS A 277 -12.87 2.42 0.29
C LYS A 277 -13.66 3.68 -0.08
N ALA A 278 -14.44 4.22 0.85
CA ALA A 278 -15.17 5.48 0.64
C ALA A 278 -14.24 6.70 0.52
N VAL A 279 -13.05 6.67 1.13
CA VAL A 279 -12.08 7.77 1.04
C VAL A 279 -10.93 7.49 0.07
N CYS A 280 -10.58 6.23 -0.16
CA CYS A 280 -9.56 5.81 -1.13
C CYS A 280 -10.09 4.67 -2.01
N PRO A 281 -10.89 4.98 -3.05
CA PRO A 281 -11.54 3.97 -3.89
C PRO A 281 -10.58 3.05 -4.64
N ASP A 282 -9.43 3.56 -5.06
CA ASP A 282 -8.43 2.80 -5.83
C ASP A 282 -7.45 1.99 -4.97
N ALA A 283 -7.61 2.02 -3.64
CA ALA A 283 -6.69 1.33 -2.73
C ALA A 283 -7.30 0.06 -2.15
N TYR A 284 -6.45 -0.94 -1.87
CA TYR A 284 -6.86 -2.15 -1.18
C TYR A 284 -7.35 -1.82 0.22
N SER A 285 -8.60 -2.15 0.52
CA SER A 285 -9.18 -1.95 1.85
C SER A 285 -9.19 -3.22 2.70
N TYR A 286 -8.99 -4.39 2.08
CA TYR A 286 -8.88 -5.72 2.70
C TYR A 286 -8.20 -6.73 1.71
N PRO A 287 -7.71 -7.90 2.17
CA PRO A 287 -6.87 -8.80 1.35
C PRO A 287 -7.45 -9.34 0.02
N HIS A 288 -8.76 -9.25 -0.22
CA HIS A 288 -9.40 -9.71 -1.47
C HIS A 288 -10.13 -8.57 -2.20
N ASP A 289 -9.60 -7.35 -2.10
CA ASP A 289 -10.10 -6.15 -2.80
C ASP A 289 -9.43 -5.96 -4.16
N ASP A 290 -9.16 -7.04 -4.89
CA ASP A 290 -8.27 -7.06 -6.04
C ASP A 290 -8.86 -6.42 -7.30
N THR A 291 -10.12 -6.68 -7.61
CA THR A 291 -10.79 -6.15 -8.82
C THR A 291 -10.82 -4.63 -8.89
N ASP A 292 -10.74 -3.96 -7.74
CA ASP A 292 -10.96 -2.52 -7.61
C ASP A 292 -9.71 -1.76 -7.13
N SER A 293 -8.55 -2.42 -7.03
CA SER A 293 -7.36 -1.83 -6.37
C SER A 293 -6.00 -2.18 -6.98
N MET A 294 -5.94 -3.10 -7.94
CA MET A 294 -4.70 -3.53 -8.57
C MET A 294 -4.44 -2.78 -9.87
N PHE A 295 -3.22 -2.26 -10.04
CA PHE A 295 -2.77 -1.63 -11.26
C PHE A 295 -1.69 -2.47 -11.94
N GLY A 296 -1.63 -2.36 -13.27
CA GLY A 296 -0.65 -3.04 -14.09
C GLY A 296 -0.22 -2.20 -15.28
N VAL A 297 1.09 -2.22 -15.57
CA VAL A 297 1.72 -1.64 -16.76
C VAL A 297 2.80 -2.60 -17.29
N PRO A 298 3.19 -2.54 -18.57
CA PRO A 298 4.37 -3.25 -19.06
C PRO A 298 5.59 -2.96 -18.18
N ARG A 299 6.42 -3.97 -17.92
CA ARG A 299 7.58 -3.80 -17.02
C ARG A 299 8.57 -2.76 -17.54
N GLY A 300 9.35 -2.19 -16.61
CA GLY A 300 10.37 -1.18 -16.87
C GLY A 300 9.94 0.20 -16.37
N GLY A 301 10.56 1.24 -16.93
CA GLY A 301 10.39 2.61 -16.46
C GLY A 301 11.03 2.83 -15.09
N ASN A 302 10.80 4.03 -14.56
CA ASN A 302 11.07 4.38 -13.17
C ASN A 302 9.74 4.70 -12.49
N TRP A 303 9.80 5.03 -11.20
CA TRP A 303 8.63 5.24 -10.39
C TRP A 303 8.84 6.38 -9.40
N GLU A 304 7.75 7.00 -8.97
CA GLU A 304 7.74 7.81 -7.76
C GLU A 304 6.77 7.25 -6.73
N VAL A 305 7.16 7.36 -5.46
CA VAL A 305 6.24 7.24 -4.31
C VAL A 305 6.18 8.61 -3.66
N VAL A 306 4.98 9.21 -3.65
CA VAL A 306 4.77 10.58 -3.16
C VAL A 306 3.97 10.53 -1.87
N PHE A 307 4.61 10.88 -0.76
CA PHE A 307 3.93 11.07 0.52
C PHE A 307 3.28 12.45 0.58
N CYS A 308 2.06 12.52 1.11
CA CYS A 308 1.26 13.75 1.16
C CYS A 308 1.11 14.44 -0.22
N PRO A 309 0.64 13.74 -1.28
CA PRO A 309 0.50 14.33 -2.60
C PRO A 309 -0.49 15.51 -2.64
N GLY A 310 -1.32 15.68 -1.60
CA GLY A 310 -2.40 16.64 -1.53
C GLY A 310 -3.54 16.28 -2.49
N GLY A 311 -4.53 17.17 -2.58
CA GLY A 311 -5.65 17.00 -3.51
C GLY A 311 -6.71 16.04 -2.99
N ARG A 312 -7.20 15.17 -3.88
CA ARG A 312 -8.24 14.17 -3.56
C ARG A 312 -7.74 12.79 -3.99
N SER A 313 -8.26 11.75 -3.35
CA SER A 313 -8.01 10.39 -3.79
C SER A 313 -8.48 10.18 -5.22
N THR A 314 -7.75 9.38 -5.98
CA THR A 314 -8.15 8.99 -7.32
C THR A 314 -9.34 8.02 -7.28
N ASN A 315 -10.07 7.97 -8.39
CA ASN A 315 -11.16 7.02 -8.62
C ASN A 315 -11.07 6.45 -10.03
N ILE A 316 -9.92 5.86 -10.32
CA ILE A 316 -9.53 5.33 -11.62
C ILE A 316 -10.32 4.06 -11.93
N ILE A 317 -10.26 3.05 -11.06
CA ILE A 317 -10.77 1.72 -11.39
C ILE A 317 -12.31 1.70 -11.40
N ALA A 318 -12.95 2.41 -10.47
CA ALA A 318 -14.41 2.55 -10.51
C ALA A 318 -14.88 3.48 -11.66
N GLY A 319 -14.03 4.38 -12.13
CA GLY A 319 -14.31 5.28 -13.27
C GLY A 319 -14.17 4.61 -14.64
N THR A 320 -13.39 3.53 -14.76
CA THR A 320 -13.20 2.78 -16.01
C THR A 320 -14.34 1.81 -16.34
N GLY A 321 -15.31 1.64 -15.44
CA GLY A 321 -16.37 0.65 -15.60
C GLY A 321 -15.77 -0.75 -15.54
N GLY A 322 -15.77 -1.36 -14.35
CA GLY A 322 -15.40 -2.76 -14.20
C GLY A 322 -16.17 -3.62 -15.20
N LYS A 323 -15.45 -4.12 -16.22
CA LYS A 323 -15.75 -5.24 -17.13
C LYS A 323 -14.77 -5.16 -18.30
N ASP A 324 -13.72 -5.97 -18.22
CA ASP A 324 -13.35 -6.87 -19.32
C ASP A 324 -13.27 -8.28 -18.75
#